data_AF-A0AA36IA64-F1
#
_entry.id   AF-A0AA36IA64-F1
#
_cell.length_a   1.000
_cell.length_b   1.000
_cell.length_c   1.000
_cell.angle_alpha   90.00
_cell.angle_beta   90.00
_cell.angle_gamma   90.00
#
_symmetry.space_group_name_H-M   'P 1'
#
loop_
_entity.id
_entity.type
_entity.pdbx_description
1 polymer ?
#
loop_
_entity_poly.entity_id
_entity_poly.type
_entity_poly.pdbx_seq_one_letter_code
_entity_poly.pdbx_strand_id
1 'polypeptide(L)'
;MLFLVVCCLEISDLIFAVDSVSAIVAQVNDLFLAYSSAVFAMLGLRATFFIIDVLVHMFELLKYGVSAVLVFIGVKLILAHHYTIEPHTVVCVLIGCIGASMLASVMKVEMEKKMQGQAPEDVAKRIEQVKERTTPLTSPFVPVALPAAQ
;
A
#
# COMPACT_ATOMS: atom_id res chain seq x y z
N MET A 1 13.00 -19.41 -3.11
CA MET A 1 12.57 -18.01 -3.32
C MET A 1 12.03 -17.39 -2.03
N LEU A 2 10.97 -17.94 -1.41
CA LEU A 2 10.39 -17.36 -0.19
C LEU A 2 11.36 -17.29 1.01
N PHE A 3 12.21 -18.29 1.20
CA PHE A 3 13.25 -18.26 2.25
C PHE A 3 14.20 -17.06 2.09
N LEU A 4 14.60 -16.75 0.86
CA LEU A 4 15.47 -15.61 0.57
C LEU A 4 14.75 -14.28 0.80
N VAL A 5 13.48 -14.18 0.43
CA VAL A 5 12.65 -13.00 0.71
C VAL A 5 12.52 -12.76 2.21
N VAL A 6 12.20 -13.79 3.00
CA VAL A 6 12.08 -13.69 4.46
C VAL A 6 13.43 -13.30 5.09
N CYS A 7 14.55 -13.91 4.67
CA CYS A 7 15.87 -13.51 5.14
C CYS A 7 16.21 -12.05 4.79
N CYS A 8 15.95 -11.61 3.55
CA CYS A 8 16.19 -10.22 3.16
C CYS A 8 15.36 -9.23 3.97
N LEU A 9 14.11 -9.57 4.29
CA LEU A 9 13.23 -8.71 5.08
C LEU A 9 13.67 -8.65 6.55
N GLU A 10 14.01 -9.78 7.19
CA GLU A 10 14.53 -9.77 8.57
C GLU A 10 15.86 -9.02 8.67
N ILE A 11 16.76 -9.18 7.70
CA ILE A 11 18.04 -8.45 7.68
C ILE A 11 17.81 -6.95 7.48
N SER A 12 16.89 -6.56 6.59
CA SER A 12 16.58 -5.13 6.35
C SER A 12 15.96 -4.48 7.59
N ASP A 13 15.06 -5.19 8.28
CA ASP A 13 14.45 -4.72 9.52
C ASP A 13 15.47 -4.61 10.66
N LEU A 14 16.36 -5.60 10.81
CA LEU A 14 17.47 -5.55 11.78
C LEU A 14 18.39 -4.35 11.55
N ILE A 15 18.76 -4.07 10.30
CA ILE A 15 19.61 -2.92 9.96
C ILE A 15 18.89 -1.60 10.30
N PHE A 16 17.58 -1.50 10.00
CA PHE A 16 16.78 -0.32 10.31
C PHE A 16 16.56 -0.13 11.81
N ALA A 17 16.38 -1.22 12.55
CA ALA A 17 16.26 -1.23 14.00
C ALA A 17 17.57 -0.82 14.67
N VAL A 18 18.73 -1.30 14.20
CA VAL A 18 20.04 -0.95 14.79
C VAL A 18 20.35 0.54 14.67
N ASP A 19 20.08 1.16 13.52
CA ASP A 19 20.29 2.60 13.33
C ASP A 19 19.37 3.44 14.22
N SER A 20 18.07 3.15 14.19
CA SER A 20 17.08 3.87 14.99
C SER A 20 17.26 3.66 16.50
N VAL A 21 17.71 2.48 16.94
CA VAL A 21 18.05 2.19 18.34
C VAL A 21 19.33 2.91 18.76
N SER A 22 20.36 2.93 17.92
CA SER A 22 21.61 3.67 18.21
C SER A 22 21.30 5.15 18.48
N ALA A 23 20.41 5.75 17.69
CA ALA A 23 19.96 7.13 17.88
C ALA A 23 19.15 7.32 19.18
N ILE A 24 18.27 6.38 19.54
CA ILE A 24 17.46 6.46 20.77
C ILE A 24 18.30 6.25 22.02
N VAL A 25 19.22 5.30 22.01
CA VAL A 25 20.12 4.99 23.13
C VAL A 25 21.05 6.17 23.43
N ALA A 26 21.41 6.97 22.43
CA ALA A 26 22.16 8.20 22.64
C ALA A 26 21.34 9.28 23.40
N GLN A 27 20.01 9.20 23.37
CA GLN A 27 19.08 10.18 23.96
C GLN A 27 18.43 9.70 25.26
N VAL A 28 18.24 8.38 25.43
CA VAL A 28 17.50 7.74 26.53
C VAL A 28 18.46 6.95 27.44
N ASN A 29 18.28 7.11 28.75
CA ASN A 29 19.18 6.52 29.76
C ASN A 29 18.98 5.01 29.99
N ASP A 30 17.84 4.44 29.60
CA ASP A 30 17.51 3.03 29.84
C ASP A 30 17.74 2.17 28.59
N LEU A 31 18.92 1.54 28.53
CA LEU A 31 19.33 0.67 27.44
C LEU A 31 18.47 -0.60 27.35
N PHE A 32 17.97 -1.11 28.48
CA PHE A 32 17.16 -2.31 28.53
C PHE A 32 15.79 -2.06 27.89
N LEU A 33 15.19 -0.89 28.14
CA LEU A 33 13.93 -0.50 27.51
C LEU A 33 14.08 -0.33 26.00
N ALA A 34 15.18 0.28 25.55
CA ALA A 34 15.47 0.47 24.13
C ALA A 34 15.66 -0.88 23.39
N TYR A 35 16.45 -1.80 23.95
CA TYR A 35 16.73 -3.10 23.33
C TYR A 35 15.52 -4.05 23.36
N SER A 36 14.80 -4.12 24.49
CA SER A 36 13.65 -5.02 24.63
C SER A 36 12.50 -4.65 23.69
N SER A 37 12.21 -3.36 23.49
CA SER A 37 11.21 -2.90 22.53
C SER A 37 11.59 -3.21 21.08
N ALA A 38 12.89 -3.11 20.73
CA ALA A 38 13.37 -3.39 19.38
C ALA A 38 13.28 -4.88 19.03
N VAL A 39 13.71 -5.74 19.97
CA VAL A 39 13.56 -7.20 19.81
C VAL A 39 12.10 -7.60 19.72
N PHE A 40 11.21 -7.00 20.52
CA PHE A 40 9.78 -7.26 20.44
C PHE A 40 9.17 -6.83 19.09
N ALA A 41 9.57 -5.67 18.56
CA ALA A 41 9.12 -5.20 17.25
C ALA A 41 9.55 -6.14 16.11
N MET A 42 10.81 -6.59 16.13
CA MET A 42 11.33 -7.56 15.16
C MET A 42 10.60 -8.91 15.24
N LEU A 43 10.32 -9.43 16.44
CA LEU A 43 9.60 -10.70 16.62
C LEU A 43 8.13 -10.64 16.16
N GLY A 44 7.52 -9.45 16.16
CA GLY A 44 6.15 -9.21 15.69
C GLY A 44 5.98 -9.19 14.17
N LEU A 45 7.07 -9.08 13.39
CA LEU A 45 7.01 -8.88 11.93
C LEU A 45 6.21 -9.96 11.20
N ARG A 46 6.26 -11.22 11.67
CA ARG A 46 5.55 -12.33 11.01
C ARG A 46 4.03 -12.13 10.99
N ALA A 47 3.45 -11.62 12.07
CA ALA A 47 2.04 -11.30 12.11
C ALA A 47 1.73 -10.07 11.25
N THR A 48 2.60 -9.06 11.28
CA THR A 48 2.43 -7.80 10.55
C THR A 48 2.58 -7.96 9.05
N PHE A 49 3.36 -8.93 8.53
CA PHE A 49 3.49 -9.17 7.09
C PHE A 49 2.16 -9.43 6.40
N PHE A 50 1.24 -10.13 7.06
CA PHE A 50 -0.11 -10.34 6.52
C PHE A 50 -0.90 -9.02 6.47
N ILE A 51 -0.75 -8.15 7.47
CA ILE A 51 -1.37 -6.82 7.49
C ILE A 51 -0.74 -5.91 6.42
N ILE A 52 0.58 -5.97 6.24
CA ILE A 52 1.35 -5.13 5.30
C ILE A 52 0.91 -5.40 3.86
N ASP A 53 0.65 -6.66 3.50
CA ASP A 53 0.17 -7.01 2.16
C ASP A 53 -1.13 -6.27 1.80
N VAL A 54 -2.06 -6.17 2.77
CA VAL A 54 -3.30 -5.39 2.63
C VAL A 54 -3.02 -3.88 2.70
N LEU A 55 -2.09 -3.44 3.54
CA LEU A 55 -1.76 -2.03 3.76
C LEU A 55 -1.08 -1.39 2.55
N VAL A 56 -0.17 -2.11 1.88
CA VAL A 56 0.57 -1.62 0.71
C VAL A 56 -0.39 -1.27 -0.44
N HIS A 57 -1.48 -2.02 -0.60
CA HIS A 57 -2.52 -1.71 -1.58
C HIS A 57 -3.27 -0.40 -1.28
N MET A 58 -3.37 0.01 0.00
CA MET A 58 -4.04 1.26 0.39
C MET A 58 -3.11 2.48 0.43
N PHE A 59 -1.81 2.27 0.65
CA PHE A 59 -0.84 3.34 0.93
C PHE A 59 0.23 3.51 -0.15
N GLU A 60 -0.17 3.44 -1.42
CA GLU A 60 0.77 3.57 -2.54
C GLU A 60 1.47 4.93 -2.56
N LEU A 61 0.85 6.01 -2.08
CA LEU A 61 1.47 7.35 -2.09
C LEU A 61 2.39 7.61 -0.89
N LEU A 62 2.38 6.75 0.13
CA LEU A 62 3.16 6.93 1.34
C LEU A 62 4.67 6.86 1.09
N LYS A 63 5.12 6.09 0.07
CA LYS A 63 6.52 6.02 -0.36
C LYS A 63 7.11 7.40 -0.69
N TYR A 64 6.30 8.29 -1.25
CA TYR A 64 6.73 9.66 -1.57
C TYR A 64 6.83 10.53 -0.32
N GLY A 65 5.89 10.38 0.63
CA GLY A 65 5.93 11.09 1.92
C GLY A 65 7.17 10.72 2.75
N VAL A 66 7.48 9.42 2.82
CA VAL A 66 8.66 8.91 3.54
C VAL A 66 9.95 9.40 2.87
N SER A 67 10.03 9.40 1.54
CA SER A 67 11.21 9.93 0.82
C SER A 67 11.45 11.42 1.11
N ALA A 68 10.39 12.24 1.11
CA ALA A 68 10.49 13.66 1.43
C ALA A 68 10.98 13.90 2.86
N VAL A 69 10.46 13.12 3.83
CA VAL A 69 10.93 13.14 5.22
C VAL A 69 12.41 12.77 5.32
N LEU A 70 12.85 11.74 4.60
CA LEU A 70 14.23 11.27 4.64
C LEU A 70 15.22 12.31 4.09
N VAL A 71 14.84 12.99 3.00
CA VAL A 71 15.63 14.12 2.47
C VAL A 71 15.68 15.27 3.48
N PHE A 72 14.55 15.62 4.09
CA PHE A 72 14.50 16.68 5.10
C PHE A 72 15.38 16.37 6.32
N ILE A 73 15.31 15.15 6.86
CA ILE A 73 16.16 14.71 7.97
C ILE A 73 17.63 14.66 7.54
N GLY A 74 17.93 14.15 6.34
CA GLY A 74 19.31 14.12 5.81
C GLY A 74 19.93 15.51 5.71
N VAL A 75 19.18 16.49 5.19
CA VAL A 75 19.63 17.89 5.14
C VAL A 75 19.81 18.45 6.55
N LYS A 76 18.86 18.20 7.46
CA LYS A 76 18.98 18.62 8.87
C LYS A 76 20.25 18.05 9.53
N LEU A 77 20.57 16.77 9.31
CA LEU A 77 21.74 16.13 9.92
C LEU A 77 23.06 16.74 9.44
N ILE A 78 23.15 17.14 8.16
CA ILE A 78 24.32 17.86 7.62
C ILE A 78 24.43 19.26 8.23
N LEU A 79 23.31 19.96 8.40
CA LEU A 79 23.26 21.32 8.96
C LEU A 79 23.31 21.36 10.50
N ALA A 80 23.23 20.21 11.17
CA ALA A 80 23.14 20.10 12.62
C ALA A 80 24.33 20.74 13.37
N HIS A 81 25.50 20.84 12.73
CA HIS A 81 26.69 21.45 13.33
C HIS A 81 26.61 22.99 13.38
N HIS A 82 25.81 23.63 12.53
CA HIS A 82 25.76 25.10 12.41
C HIS A 82 24.42 25.72 12.83
N TYR A 83 23.32 24.95 12.83
CA TYR A 83 21.98 25.45 13.14
C TYR A 83 21.26 24.54 14.13
N THR A 84 21.05 25.01 15.36
CA THR A 84 20.20 24.33 16.35
C THR A 84 18.74 24.61 16.02
N ILE A 85 18.16 23.78 15.14
CA ILE A 85 16.73 23.81 14.85
C ILE A 85 15.98 23.26 16.06
N GLU A 86 14.99 24.02 16.53
CA GLU A 86 14.12 23.63 17.62
C GLU A 86 13.39 22.31 17.30
N PRO A 87 13.34 21.34 18.23
CA PRO A 87 12.72 20.04 17.98
C PRO A 87 11.27 20.13 17.51
N HIS A 88 10.53 21.13 17.98
CA HIS A 88 9.13 21.34 17.66
C HIS A 88 8.88 21.55 16.16
N THR A 89 9.72 22.34 15.50
CA THR A 89 9.61 22.61 14.04
C THR A 89 9.76 21.33 13.23
N VAL A 90 10.71 20.48 13.62
CA VAL A 90 11.00 19.22 12.92
C VAL A 90 9.83 18.25 13.05
N VAL A 91 9.24 18.16 14.25
CA VAL A 91 8.06 17.33 14.52
C VAL A 91 6.85 17.83 13.71
N CYS A 92 6.62 19.16 13.65
CA CYS A 92 5.54 19.72 12.84
C CYS A 92 5.70 19.41 11.34
N VAL A 93 6.91 19.53 10.80
CA VAL A 93 7.20 19.19 9.39
C VAL A 93 6.98 17.69 9.13
N LEU A 94 7.43 16.83 10.04
CA LEU A 94 7.22 15.37 9.96
C LEU A 94 5.73 15.02 9.91
N ILE A 95 4.96 15.53 10.88
CA ILE A 95 3.51 15.27 10.96
C ILE A 95 2.79 15.83 9.73
N GLY A 96 3.15 17.03 9.29
CA GLY A 96 2.57 17.65 8.10
C GLY A 96 2.85 16.85 6.83
N CYS A 97 4.09 16.40 6.63
CA CYS A 97 4.49 15.65 5.44
C CYS A 97 3.86 14.25 5.42
N ILE A 98 3.90 13.52 6.54
CA ILE A 98 3.24 12.22 6.66
C ILE A 98 1.72 12.37 6.53
N GLY A 99 1.11 13.30 7.25
CA GLY A 99 -0.34 13.55 7.20
C GLY A 99 -0.82 13.92 5.80
N ALA A 100 -0.11 14.82 5.11
CA ALA A 100 -0.42 15.18 3.72
C ALA A 100 -0.32 13.97 2.78
N SER A 101 0.73 13.15 2.93
CA SER A 101 0.89 11.95 2.10
C SER A 101 -0.18 10.89 2.36
N MET A 102 -0.62 10.74 3.61
CA MET A 102 -1.72 9.84 3.97
C MET A 102 -3.06 10.34 3.43
N LEU A 103 -3.35 11.64 3.57
CA LEU A 103 -4.55 12.26 3.01
C LEU A 103 -4.59 12.12 1.48
N ALA A 104 -3.47 12.41 0.80
CA ALA A 104 -3.35 12.21 -0.63
C ALA A 104 -3.56 10.74 -1.03
N SER A 105 -3.06 9.78 -0.24
CA SER A 105 -3.25 8.35 -0.47
C SER A 105 -4.72 7.95 -0.36
N VAL A 106 -5.42 8.41 0.67
CA VAL A 106 -6.86 8.10 0.87
C VAL A 106 -7.71 8.73 -0.23
N MET A 107 -7.42 9.98 -0.62
CA MET A 107 -8.15 10.66 -1.71
C MET A 107 -7.97 9.95 -3.05
N LYS A 108 -6.77 9.44 -3.36
CA LYS A 108 -6.52 8.68 -4.59
C LYS A 108 -7.26 7.34 -4.59
N VAL A 109 -7.23 6.61 -3.47
CA VAL A 109 -7.97 5.35 -3.30
C VAL A 109 -9.47 5.56 -3.53
N GLU A 110 -10.05 6.65 -3.02
CA GLU A 110 -11.47 6.98 -3.22
C GLU A 110 -11.79 7.31 -4.69
N MET A 111 -10.89 7.99 -5.40
CA MET A 111 -11.06 8.30 -6.82
C MET A 111 -11.00 7.05 -7.70
N GLU A 112 -10.09 6.12 -7.41
CA GLU A 112 -10.00 4.83 -8.11
C GLU A 112 -11.22 3.94 -7.81
N LYS A 113 -11.71 3.95 -6.56
CA LYS A 113 -12.92 3.22 -6.16
C LYS A 113 -14.18 3.78 -6.83
N LYS A 114 -14.26 5.10 -7.04
CA LYS A 114 -15.34 5.74 -7.81
C LYS A 114 -15.30 5.42 -9.30
N MET A 115 -14.11 5.23 -9.89
CA MET A 115 -13.97 4.83 -11.29
C MET A 115 -14.28 3.34 -11.51
N GLN A 116 -14.03 2.46 -10.52
CA GLN A 116 -14.39 1.04 -10.59
C GLN A 116 -15.85 0.75 -10.19
N GLY A 117 -16.45 1.57 -9.32
CA GLY A 117 -17.84 1.44 -8.89
C GLY A 117 -18.89 1.85 -9.93
N GLN A 118 -18.47 2.40 -11.07
CA GLN A 118 -19.35 2.91 -12.13
C GLN A 118 -19.24 2.14 -13.45
N ALA A 119 -18.82 0.87 -13.39
CA ALA A 119 -18.81 -0.01 -14.56
C ALA A 119 -19.14 -1.46 -14.17
N PRO A 120 -20.38 -1.74 -13.77
CA PRO A 120 -21.06 -2.92 -14.32
C PRO A 120 -22.55 -2.73 -14.65
N GLU A 121 -23.20 -1.61 -14.30
CA GLU A 121 -24.66 -1.46 -14.44
C GLU A 121 -25.07 -1.08 -15.89
N ASP A 122 -24.28 -0.22 -16.51
CA ASP A 122 -24.42 0.27 -17.88
C ASP A 122 -24.00 -0.78 -18.93
N VAL A 123 -23.07 -1.69 -18.59
CA VAL A 123 -22.69 -2.82 -19.45
C VAL A 123 -23.75 -3.93 -19.39
N ALA A 124 -24.29 -4.24 -18.20
CA ALA A 124 -25.36 -5.23 -18.06
C ALA A 124 -26.64 -4.84 -18.82
N LYS A 125 -27.07 -3.57 -18.73
CA LYS A 125 -28.21 -3.06 -19.50
C LYS A 125 -27.99 -3.13 -21.01
N ARG A 126 -26.76 -2.89 -21.48
CA ARG A 126 -26.42 -3.00 -22.91
C ARG A 126 -26.37 -4.45 -23.40
N ILE A 127 -25.92 -5.39 -22.56
CA ILE A 127 -25.96 -6.83 -22.89
C ILE A 127 -27.41 -7.32 -22.94
N GLU A 128 -28.29 -6.84 -22.05
CA GLU A 128 -29.72 -7.17 -22.07
C GLU A 128 -30.43 -6.57 -23.29
N GLN A 129 -30.13 -5.32 -23.64
CA GLN A 129 -30.64 -4.69 -24.88
C GLN A 129 -30.12 -5.37 -26.16
N VAL A 130 -28.88 -5.86 -26.17
CA VAL A 130 -28.34 -6.63 -27.30
C VAL A 130 -28.98 -8.02 -27.35
N LYS A 131 -29.31 -8.63 -26.21
CA LYS A 131 -30.03 -9.92 -26.14
C LYS A 131 -31.47 -9.79 -26.62
N GLU A 132 -32.17 -8.72 -26.29
CA GLU A 132 -33.49 -8.40 -26.87
C GLU A 132 -33.40 -8.13 -28.37
N ARG A 133 -32.35 -7.44 -28.83
CA ARG A 133 -32.15 -7.14 -30.26
C ARG A 133 -31.69 -8.34 -31.10
N THR A 134 -31.07 -9.36 -30.48
CA THR A 134 -30.49 -10.54 -31.17
C THR A 134 -31.43 -11.76 -31.17
N THR A 135 -32.61 -11.66 -30.54
CA THR A 135 -33.62 -12.74 -30.53
C THR A 135 -34.73 -12.56 -31.58
N PRO A 136 -34.43 -12.47 -32.89
CA PRO A 136 -35.43 -12.84 -33.89
C PRO A 136 -35.05 -14.04 -34.79
N LEU A 137 -33.95 -14.78 -34.56
CA LEU A 137 -33.61 -15.97 -35.38
C LEU A 137 -33.17 -17.21 -34.60
N THR A 138 -33.94 -17.58 -33.58
CA THR A 138 -34.15 -19.00 -33.26
C THR A 138 -35.60 -19.33 -33.58
N SER A 139 -35.88 -19.52 -34.88
CA SER A 139 -37.12 -20.16 -35.28
C SER A 139 -37.18 -21.55 -34.62
N PRO A 140 -38.22 -21.86 -33.83
CA PRO A 140 -38.61 -23.25 -33.72
C PRO A 140 -39.06 -23.68 -35.12
N PHE A 141 -38.77 -24.93 -35.50
CA PHE A 141 -39.30 -25.59 -36.71
C PHE A 141 -38.43 -25.48 -37.98
N VAL A 142 -37.46 -26.40 -38.10
CA VAL A 142 -37.27 -27.15 -39.34
C VAL A 142 -37.09 -28.63 -38.96
N PRO A 143 -38.12 -29.48 -39.09
CA PRO A 143 -37.90 -30.91 -39.20
C PRO A 143 -37.32 -31.17 -40.61
N VAL A 144 -36.08 -31.62 -40.68
CA VAL A 144 -35.52 -32.17 -41.93
C VAL A 144 -36.30 -33.43 -42.26
N ALA A 145 -37.28 -33.29 -43.14
CA ALA A 145 -37.92 -34.41 -43.81
C ALA A 145 -36.90 -35.01 -44.78
N LEU A 146 -36.34 -36.15 -44.41
CA LEU A 146 -35.52 -36.99 -45.28
C LEU A 146 -36.46 -37.68 -46.28
N PRO A 147 -36.40 -37.40 -47.59
CA PRO A 147 -37.12 -38.22 -48.55
C PRO A 147 -36.41 -39.56 -48.65
N ALA A 148 -37.10 -40.62 -48.23
CA ALA A 148 -36.82 -41.97 -48.66
C ALA A 148 -36.90 -42.01 -50.19
N ALA A 149 -35.73 -42.04 -50.84
CA ALA A 149 -35.61 -42.25 -52.27
C ALA A 149 -34.51 -43.27 -52.53
N GLN A 150 -34.99 -44.52 -52.59
CA GLN A 150 -34.47 -45.69 -53.31
C GLN A 150 -33.15 -46.33 -52.85
#